data_AF-A0A1S8SE23-F1
#
_entry.id   AF-A0A1S8SE23-F1
#
_cell.length_a   1.000
_cell.length_b   1.000
_cell.length_c   1.000
_cell.angle_alpha   90.00
_cell.angle_beta   90.00
_cell.angle_gamma   90.00
#
_symmetry.space_group_name_H-M   'P 1'
#
loop_
_entity.id
_entity.type
_entity.pdbx_description
1 polymer ?
#
loop_
_entity_poly.entity_id
_entity_poly.type
_entity_poly.pdbx_seq_one_letter_code
_entity_poly.pdbx_strand_id
1 'polypeptide(L)'
;MRIKDWLKAGIKVKRWLAFGIFGILLISFGFTELVNHRVYNLYYQVFYVFLNITGIFVLYISITETMKSIIALVNRGYIKVSLDSRKIESLIYEKRLLVKGPKIVVIGGGTGLSTMLRGLKYYTSNITAIVTVGDDGGGSGDLREDLGMLPPGDIRNCILALADTEPIMEDLLQYRFADGRLKNQSFGNLFLAAMAGISDNFEEAVQKMSSVLAVTGKVIPVTLDNMQLVAKLQNGNIVKGESQIPEEAIEQKSRIEELKIVPENAKALPEALEAIKEADAIVMGPGSLYTSITSNLLVKDIAKEVRKSSAIKIYISNIMTQPGETTGFKVSDHLKVLFKYGGKDIVDYVIANTGEITEELKEKYQKDGADLVKLDREDINSLGVKIVGDDLVKVKNGLVKHDSDKLAEILVDTIMEKKLLYDKKKIIEYMYLSQRIKERVREEKGKVID
;
A
#
# COMPACT_ATOMS: atom_id res chain seq x y z
N MET A 1 -34.68 -8.63 -9.10
CA MET A 1 -33.77 -9.59 -9.78
C MET A 1 -34.61 -10.62 -10.53
N ARG A 2 -34.21 -11.05 -11.73
CA ARG A 2 -34.85 -12.19 -12.41
C ARG A 2 -34.10 -13.46 -12.03
N ILE A 3 -34.81 -14.54 -11.71
CA ILE A 3 -34.25 -15.88 -11.38
C ILE A 3 -33.22 -16.35 -12.43
N LYS A 4 -33.36 -15.90 -13.68
CA LYS A 4 -32.45 -16.20 -14.80
C LYS A 4 -31.01 -15.73 -14.58
N ASP A 5 -30.75 -14.71 -13.75
CA ASP A 5 -29.38 -14.21 -13.52
C ASP A 5 -28.57 -15.15 -12.60
N TRP A 6 -29.23 -15.85 -11.69
CA TRP A 6 -28.65 -16.96 -10.92
C TRP A 6 -28.40 -18.19 -11.80
N LEU A 7 -28.96 -18.22 -13.02
CA LEU A 7 -28.95 -19.37 -13.89
C LEU A 7 -27.78 -19.42 -14.90
N LYS A 8 -26.96 -18.37 -15.04
CA LYS A 8 -25.86 -18.30 -16.03
C LYS A 8 -24.73 -19.31 -15.77
N ALA A 9 -24.28 -19.98 -16.83
CA ALA A 9 -23.18 -20.95 -16.80
C ALA A 9 -21.83 -20.28 -16.47
N GLY A 10 -20.98 -20.96 -15.69
CA GLY A 10 -19.62 -20.49 -15.32
C GLY A 10 -19.45 -19.98 -13.89
N ILE A 11 -20.54 -19.67 -13.17
CA ILE A 11 -20.49 -18.93 -11.89
C ILE A 11 -20.53 -19.87 -10.66
N LYS A 12 -20.71 -21.19 -10.86
CA LYS A 12 -20.64 -22.27 -9.85
C LYS A 12 -21.53 -22.15 -8.58
N VAL A 13 -22.25 -21.05 -8.35
CA VAL A 13 -23.15 -20.84 -7.19
C VAL A 13 -24.14 -21.99 -7.01
N LYS A 14 -24.81 -22.42 -8.08
CA LYS A 14 -25.79 -23.53 -8.02
C LYS A 14 -25.19 -24.84 -7.52
N ARG A 15 -23.97 -25.13 -7.95
CA ARG A 15 -23.27 -26.37 -7.60
C ARG A 15 -23.07 -26.41 -6.09
N TRP A 16 -22.66 -25.28 -5.52
CA TRP A 16 -22.41 -25.16 -4.08
C TRP A 16 -23.70 -25.14 -3.27
N LEU A 17 -24.75 -24.44 -3.72
CA LEU A 17 -26.07 -24.50 -3.09
C LEU A 17 -26.65 -25.92 -3.08
N ALA A 18 -26.57 -26.64 -4.20
CA ALA A 18 -26.99 -28.05 -4.28
C ALA A 18 -26.17 -28.94 -3.32
N PHE A 19 -24.86 -28.69 -3.23
CA PHE A 19 -23.97 -29.39 -2.28
C PHE A 19 -24.34 -29.09 -0.82
N GLY A 20 -24.85 -27.89 -0.52
CA GLY A 20 -25.32 -27.50 0.81
C GLY A 20 -26.62 -28.20 1.19
N ILE A 21 -27.56 -28.29 0.24
CA ILE A 21 -28.80 -29.06 0.40
C ILE A 21 -28.47 -30.53 0.68
N PHE A 22 -27.51 -31.11 -0.05
CA PHE A 22 -27.04 -32.47 0.20
C PHE A 22 -26.47 -32.64 1.62
N GLY A 23 -25.66 -31.68 2.09
CA GLY A 23 -25.16 -31.66 3.48
C GLY A 23 -26.29 -31.64 4.52
N ILE A 24 -27.33 -30.83 4.31
CA ILE A 24 -28.50 -30.76 5.20
C ILE A 24 -29.26 -32.10 5.22
N LEU A 25 -29.42 -32.74 4.06
CA LEU A 25 -30.07 -34.05 3.97
C LEU A 25 -29.29 -35.14 4.73
N LEU A 26 -27.95 -35.13 4.65
CA LEU A 26 -27.10 -36.06 5.42
C LEU A 26 -27.25 -35.87 6.93
N ILE A 27 -27.24 -34.61 7.39
CA ILE A 27 -27.44 -34.28 8.81
C ILE A 27 -28.84 -34.70 9.25
N SER A 28 -29.87 -34.32 8.50
CA SER A 28 -31.26 -34.65 8.84
C SER A 28 -31.46 -36.17 8.90
N PHE A 29 -30.97 -36.91 7.92
CA PHE A 29 -31.09 -38.36 7.89
C PHE A 29 -30.33 -39.02 9.04
N GLY A 30 -29.05 -38.64 9.24
CA GLY A 30 -28.25 -39.19 10.33
C GLY A 30 -28.82 -38.86 11.71
N PHE A 31 -29.37 -37.66 11.91
CA PHE A 31 -30.00 -37.26 13.16
C PHE A 31 -31.33 -37.97 13.40
N THR A 32 -32.21 -38.06 12.39
CA THR A 32 -33.48 -38.79 12.50
C THR A 32 -33.25 -40.26 12.85
N GLU A 33 -32.26 -40.91 12.25
CA GLU A 33 -31.92 -42.30 12.56
C GLU A 33 -31.38 -42.47 13.98
N LEU A 34 -30.54 -41.54 14.47
CA LEU A 34 -30.05 -41.58 15.85
C LEU A 34 -31.17 -41.38 16.90
N VAL A 35 -32.18 -40.57 16.59
CA VAL A 35 -33.26 -40.22 17.54
C VAL A 35 -34.37 -41.28 17.56
N ASN A 36 -34.81 -41.76 16.39
CA ASN A 36 -35.98 -42.64 16.29
C ASN A 36 -35.66 -44.09 16.62
N HIS A 37 -34.41 -44.53 16.44
CA HIS A 37 -34.02 -45.93 16.62
C HIS A 37 -33.03 -46.08 17.80
N ARG A 38 -33.58 -46.08 19.03
CA ARG A 38 -32.82 -46.23 20.29
C ARG A 38 -32.11 -47.57 20.48
N VAL A 39 -32.29 -48.55 19.58
CA VAL A 39 -31.81 -49.95 19.73
C VAL A 39 -30.69 -50.30 18.74
N TYR A 40 -30.07 -49.30 18.10
CA TYR A 40 -28.94 -49.56 17.21
C TYR A 40 -27.70 -50.08 17.95
N ASN A 41 -27.07 -51.12 17.40
CA ASN A 41 -25.73 -51.55 17.81
C ASN A 41 -24.72 -50.39 17.67
N LEU A 42 -23.67 -50.40 18.49
CA LEU A 42 -22.65 -49.35 18.55
C LEU A 42 -22.10 -48.96 17.17
N TYR A 43 -21.91 -49.95 16.27
CA TYR A 43 -21.46 -49.71 14.89
C TYR A 43 -22.37 -48.77 14.09
N TYR A 44 -23.68 -48.92 14.20
CA TYR A 44 -24.64 -48.06 13.50
C TYR A 44 -24.68 -46.65 14.11
N GLN A 45 -24.58 -46.54 15.44
CA GLN A 45 -24.50 -45.24 16.11
C GLN A 45 -23.26 -44.45 15.65
N VAL A 46 -22.09 -45.09 15.60
CA VAL A 46 -20.85 -44.48 15.11
C VAL A 46 -20.97 -44.07 13.64
N PHE A 47 -21.58 -44.90 12.79
CA PHE A 47 -21.81 -44.59 11.38
C PHE A 47 -22.69 -43.33 11.21
N TYR A 48 -23.80 -43.22 11.92
CA TYR A 48 -24.68 -42.04 11.80
C TYR A 48 -24.06 -40.78 12.43
N VAL A 49 -23.26 -40.90 13.48
CA VAL A 49 -22.47 -39.76 13.99
C VAL A 49 -21.44 -39.29 12.96
N PHE A 50 -20.72 -40.22 12.31
CA PHE A 50 -19.80 -39.90 11.22
C PHE A 50 -20.52 -39.26 10.03
N LEU A 51 -21.73 -39.73 9.70
CA LEU A 51 -22.56 -39.16 8.65
C LEU A 51 -22.96 -37.71 8.95
N ASN A 52 -23.32 -37.41 10.20
CA ASN A 52 -23.60 -36.04 10.65
C ASN A 52 -22.35 -35.15 10.57
N ILE A 53 -21.19 -35.62 11.03
CA ILE A 53 -19.92 -34.88 10.94
C ILE A 53 -19.59 -34.57 9.47
N THR A 54 -19.75 -35.57 8.59
CA THR A 54 -19.55 -35.41 7.15
C THR A 54 -20.53 -34.41 6.56
N GLY A 55 -21.80 -34.46 6.95
CA GLY A 55 -22.82 -33.49 6.56
C GLY A 55 -22.50 -32.06 6.99
N ILE A 56 -22.01 -31.87 8.22
CA ILE A 56 -21.54 -30.57 8.74
C ILE A 56 -20.35 -30.06 7.93
N PHE A 57 -19.40 -30.94 7.60
CA PHE A 57 -18.24 -30.58 6.79
C PHE A 57 -18.63 -30.17 5.36
N VAL A 58 -19.54 -30.91 4.73
CA VAL A 58 -20.10 -30.59 3.40
C VAL A 58 -20.84 -29.25 3.44
N LEU A 59 -21.64 -29.00 4.47
CA LEU A 59 -22.36 -27.75 4.67
C LEU A 59 -21.39 -26.56 4.83
N TYR A 60 -20.32 -26.75 5.60
CA TYR A 60 -19.27 -25.75 5.77
C TYR A 60 -18.62 -25.36 4.43
N ILE A 61 -18.19 -26.36 3.62
CA ILE A 61 -17.60 -26.12 2.29
C ILE A 61 -18.60 -25.40 1.39
N SER A 62 -19.85 -25.87 1.33
CA SER A 62 -20.90 -25.28 0.51
C SER A 62 -21.12 -23.79 0.83
N ILE A 63 -21.21 -23.42 2.10
CA ILE A 63 -21.37 -22.03 2.53
C ILE A 63 -20.17 -21.19 2.11
N THR A 64 -18.93 -21.68 2.34
CA THR A 64 -17.72 -20.94 1.97
C THR A 64 -17.62 -20.64 0.47
N GLU A 65 -17.91 -21.64 -0.36
CA GLU A 65 -17.78 -21.53 -1.81
C GLU A 65 -18.94 -20.76 -2.46
N THR A 66 -20.14 -20.85 -1.88
CA THR A 66 -21.28 -20.00 -2.25
C THR A 66 -20.95 -18.53 -2.00
N MET A 67 -20.37 -18.20 -0.84
CA MET A 67 -19.95 -16.84 -0.51
C MET A 67 -18.87 -16.31 -1.47
N LYS A 68 -17.83 -17.11 -1.79
CA LYS A 68 -16.82 -16.74 -2.80
C LYS A 68 -17.46 -16.41 -4.15
N SER A 69 -18.43 -17.22 -4.55
CA SER A 69 -19.12 -17.06 -5.83
C SER A 69 -20.02 -15.80 -5.86
N ILE A 70 -20.64 -15.45 -4.72
CA ILE A 70 -21.42 -14.20 -4.56
C ILE A 70 -20.50 -12.98 -4.60
N ILE A 71 -19.37 -13.01 -3.91
CA ILE A 71 -18.40 -11.90 -3.93
C ILE A 71 -17.84 -11.71 -5.34
N ALA A 72 -17.49 -12.78 -6.04
CA ALA A 72 -17.06 -12.71 -7.44
C ALA A 72 -18.13 -12.11 -8.36
N LEU A 73 -19.42 -12.38 -8.10
CA LEU A 73 -20.55 -11.78 -8.82
C LEU A 73 -20.71 -10.28 -8.53
N VAL A 74 -20.45 -9.86 -7.28
CA VAL A 74 -20.45 -8.45 -6.87
C VAL A 74 -19.27 -7.72 -7.52
N ASN A 75 -18.05 -8.26 -7.45
CA ASN A 75 -16.86 -7.65 -8.05
C ASN A 75 -16.99 -7.53 -9.57
N ARG A 76 -17.54 -8.55 -10.24
CA ARG A 76 -17.79 -8.53 -11.70
C ARG A 76 -19.01 -7.69 -12.13
N GLY A 77 -19.71 -7.05 -11.19
CA GLY A 77 -20.80 -6.11 -11.48
C GLY A 77 -22.14 -6.74 -11.88
N TYR A 78 -22.31 -8.06 -11.74
CA TYR A 78 -23.57 -8.75 -12.06
C TYR A 78 -24.66 -8.59 -10.99
N ILE A 79 -24.26 -8.32 -9.74
CA ILE A 79 -25.16 -8.04 -8.64
C ILE A 79 -25.01 -6.58 -8.22
N LYS A 80 -26.06 -5.78 -8.42
CA LYS A 80 -26.25 -4.51 -7.72
C LYS A 80 -26.81 -4.83 -6.33
N VAL A 81 -25.95 -4.93 -5.32
CA VAL A 81 -26.41 -4.96 -3.94
C VAL A 81 -26.81 -3.52 -3.60
N SER A 82 -28.11 -3.22 -3.64
CA SER A 82 -28.61 -2.00 -3.02
C SER A 82 -28.62 -2.23 -1.51
N LEU A 83 -27.47 -2.01 -0.85
CA LEU A 83 -27.51 -1.69 0.56
C LEU A 83 -28.26 -0.36 0.68
N ASP A 84 -29.22 -0.27 1.61
CA ASP A 84 -30.09 0.89 1.79
C ASP A 84 -29.24 2.17 1.92
N SER A 85 -29.17 2.94 0.84
CA SER A 85 -28.23 4.05 0.68
C SER A 85 -28.42 5.11 1.76
N ARG A 86 -29.66 5.25 2.26
CA ARG A 86 -30.02 6.19 3.34
C ARG A 86 -29.33 5.91 4.68
N LYS A 87 -28.95 4.66 4.99
CA LYS A 87 -28.17 4.34 6.22
C LYS A 87 -26.67 4.57 6.01
N ILE A 88 -26.18 4.38 4.79
CA ILE A 88 -24.77 4.50 4.42
C ILE A 88 -24.36 5.97 4.22
N GLU A 89 -25.27 6.80 3.70
CA GLU A 89 -25.06 8.25 3.47
C GLU A 89 -24.89 9.07 4.76
N SER A 90 -25.11 8.49 5.94
CA SER A 90 -24.75 9.19 7.17
C SER A 90 -23.23 9.23 7.33
N LEU A 91 -22.65 10.44 7.36
CA LEU A 91 -21.20 10.68 7.56
C LEU A 91 -20.64 9.88 8.77
N ILE A 92 -21.47 9.61 9.78
CA ILE A 92 -21.13 8.81 10.96
C ILE A 92 -20.90 7.33 10.60
N TYR A 93 -21.73 6.75 9.74
CA TYR A 93 -21.59 5.35 9.32
C TYR A 93 -20.43 5.18 8.35
N GLU A 94 -20.23 6.10 7.41
CA GLU A 94 -19.07 6.15 6.53
C GLU A 94 -17.75 6.23 7.33
N LYS A 95 -17.65 7.21 8.24
CA LYS A 95 -16.46 7.36 9.10
C LYS A 95 -16.21 6.09 9.92
N ARG A 96 -17.27 5.44 10.42
CA ARG A 96 -17.17 4.16 11.15
C ARG A 96 -16.66 3.01 10.29
N LEU A 97 -17.02 2.94 9.02
CA LEU A 97 -16.54 1.91 8.10
C LEU A 97 -15.10 2.15 7.68
N LEU A 98 -14.70 3.39 7.41
CA LEU A 98 -13.30 3.75 7.14
C LEU A 98 -12.39 3.42 8.33
N VAL A 99 -12.86 3.69 9.56
CA VAL A 99 -12.18 3.31 10.82
C VAL A 99 -12.04 1.80 10.98
N LYS A 100 -12.88 1.01 10.30
CA LYS A 100 -12.79 -0.46 10.28
C LYS A 100 -12.14 -1.02 9.01
N GLY A 101 -11.66 -0.15 8.11
CA GLY A 101 -10.97 -0.53 6.89
C GLY A 101 -9.66 -1.30 7.15
N PRO A 102 -9.04 -1.87 6.10
CA PRO A 102 -7.79 -2.60 6.25
C PRO A 102 -6.69 -1.72 6.87
N LYS A 103 -5.89 -2.32 7.75
CA LYS A 103 -4.69 -1.68 8.30
C LYS A 103 -3.57 -1.73 7.27
N ILE A 104 -3.20 -0.58 6.70
CA ILE A 104 -2.20 -0.49 5.64
C ILE A 104 -0.99 0.26 6.17
N VAL A 105 0.15 -0.42 6.22
CA VAL A 105 1.45 0.21 6.45
C VAL A 105 2.06 0.54 5.11
N VAL A 106 2.55 1.76 4.95
CA VAL A 106 3.25 2.20 3.76
C VAL A 106 4.67 2.61 4.14
N ILE A 107 5.67 2.16 3.38
CA ILE A 107 7.09 2.40 3.64
C ILE A 107 7.69 3.12 2.42
N GLY A 108 8.29 4.29 2.64
CA GLY A 108 8.94 5.03 1.56
C GLY A 108 9.34 6.45 1.92
N GLY A 109 9.26 7.32 0.92
CA GLY A 109 9.59 8.74 1.01
C GLY A 109 9.20 9.46 -0.29
N GLY A 110 9.50 10.75 -0.36
CA GLY A 110 9.31 11.59 -1.52
C GLY A 110 7.86 11.87 -1.90
N THR A 111 7.71 12.41 -3.11
CA THR A 111 6.42 12.86 -3.66
C THR A 111 5.55 11.73 -4.22
N GLY A 112 6.15 10.58 -4.56
CA GLY A 112 5.43 9.39 -4.99
C GLY A 112 4.56 8.83 -3.87
N LEU A 113 5.16 8.66 -2.68
CA LEU A 113 4.47 8.20 -1.49
C LEU A 113 3.29 9.10 -1.13
N SER A 114 3.50 10.42 -1.07
CA SER A 114 2.45 11.39 -0.74
C SER A 114 1.31 11.40 -1.78
N THR A 115 1.62 11.20 -3.06
CA THR A 115 0.60 11.08 -4.13
C THR A 115 -0.28 9.85 -3.91
N MET A 116 0.32 8.71 -3.56
CA MET A 116 -0.46 7.49 -3.26
C MET A 116 -1.29 7.65 -1.99
N LEU A 117 -0.73 8.23 -0.92
CA LEU A 117 -1.44 8.43 0.35
C LEU A 117 -2.71 9.29 0.18
N ARG A 118 -2.68 10.30 -0.70
CA ARG A 118 -3.85 11.12 -1.06
C ARG A 118 -4.98 10.27 -1.64
N GLY A 119 -4.67 9.30 -2.50
CA GLY A 119 -5.67 8.37 -3.04
C GLY A 119 -6.14 7.36 -1.99
N LEU A 120 -5.21 6.85 -1.18
CA LEU A 120 -5.48 5.77 -0.23
C LEU A 120 -6.38 6.20 0.94
N LYS A 121 -6.27 7.45 1.42
CA LYS A 121 -7.07 7.96 2.56
C LYS A 121 -8.58 7.94 2.31
N TYR A 122 -9.01 7.88 1.05
CA TYR A 122 -10.42 7.73 0.70
C TYR A 122 -10.96 6.32 0.96
N TYR A 123 -10.10 5.32 1.09
CA TYR A 123 -10.53 3.92 1.27
C TYR A 123 -10.36 3.45 2.71
N THR A 124 -9.38 3.93 3.46
CA THR A 124 -9.21 3.52 4.85
C THR A 124 -8.59 4.66 5.66
N SER A 125 -9.00 4.80 6.92
CA SER A 125 -8.32 5.68 7.87
C SER A 125 -7.23 4.97 8.67
N ASN A 126 -7.09 3.65 8.51
CA ASN A 126 -6.07 2.84 9.18
C ASN A 126 -4.76 2.80 8.38
N ILE A 127 -4.25 3.98 8.01
CA ILE A 127 -3.00 4.13 7.26
C ILE A 127 -1.88 4.49 8.24
N THR A 128 -0.74 3.82 8.12
CA THR A 128 0.50 4.21 8.80
C THR A 128 1.61 4.37 7.78
N ALA A 129 2.07 5.60 7.56
CA ALA A 129 3.20 5.91 6.69
C ALA A 129 4.49 5.94 7.51
N ILE A 130 5.39 4.99 7.25
CA ILE A 130 6.75 4.94 7.78
C ILE A 130 7.66 5.61 6.76
N VAL A 131 8.31 6.68 7.18
CA VAL A 131 8.99 7.61 6.27
C VAL A 131 10.46 7.73 6.61
N THR A 132 11.31 7.75 5.57
CA THR A 132 12.74 7.96 5.75
C THR A 132 13.05 9.35 6.28
N VAL A 133 14.09 9.45 7.10
CA VAL A 133 14.68 10.71 7.61
C VAL A 133 16.12 10.89 7.13
N GLY A 134 16.44 10.32 5.95
CA GLY A 134 17.77 10.34 5.36
C GLY A 134 18.03 11.52 4.42
N ASP A 135 17.01 12.30 4.09
CA ASP A 135 17.07 13.47 3.19
C ASP A 135 18.05 14.53 3.71
N ASP A 136 18.89 15.04 2.82
CA ASP A 136 19.82 16.15 3.07
C ASP A 136 19.77 17.22 1.97
N GLY A 137 18.78 17.16 1.08
CA GLY A 137 18.64 18.09 -0.03
C GLY A 137 17.82 19.36 0.30
N GLY A 138 18.21 20.47 -0.33
CA GLY A 138 17.46 21.73 -0.32
C GLY A 138 17.10 22.25 1.07
N GLY A 139 15.93 22.88 1.20
CA GLY A 139 15.48 23.44 2.49
C GLY A 139 15.18 22.42 3.59
N SER A 140 15.22 21.11 3.32
CA SER A 140 15.25 20.08 4.37
C SER A 140 16.66 19.93 4.94
N GLY A 141 17.65 19.89 4.05
CA GLY A 141 19.08 19.85 4.39
C GLY A 141 19.51 21.07 5.19
N ASP A 142 19.14 22.28 4.73
CA ASP A 142 19.48 23.53 5.43
C ASP A 142 19.01 23.50 6.91
N LEU A 143 17.78 23.07 7.16
CA LEU A 143 17.23 23.00 8.53
C LEU A 143 17.90 21.90 9.36
N ARG A 144 18.28 20.80 8.73
CA ARG A 144 19.02 19.72 9.38
C ARG A 144 20.41 20.19 9.83
N GLU A 145 21.10 20.97 9.01
CA GLU A 145 22.41 21.54 9.33
C GLU A 145 22.30 22.65 10.39
N ASP A 146 21.37 23.60 10.21
CA ASP A 146 21.25 24.78 11.06
C ASP A 146 20.68 24.48 12.45
N LEU A 147 19.71 23.55 12.54
CA LEU A 147 18.97 23.28 13.78
C LEU A 147 19.31 21.92 14.40
N GLY A 148 20.11 21.09 13.73
CA GLY A 148 20.42 19.73 14.20
C GLY A 148 19.20 18.81 14.27
N MET A 149 18.11 19.15 13.59
CA MET A 149 16.87 18.38 13.56
C MET A 149 16.87 17.32 12.46
N LEU A 150 15.96 16.34 12.54
CA LEU A 150 15.73 15.41 11.43
C LEU A 150 15.11 16.14 10.23
N PRO A 151 15.42 15.73 8.98
CA PRO A 151 14.93 16.41 7.80
C PRO A 151 13.38 16.36 7.70
N PRO A 152 12.71 17.51 7.62
CA PRO A 152 11.24 17.57 7.72
C PRO A 152 10.49 17.25 6.41
N GLY A 153 11.15 17.30 5.25
CA GLY A 153 10.49 17.38 3.94
C GLY A 153 9.53 16.23 3.63
N ASP A 154 10.02 14.99 3.69
CA ASP A 154 9.22 13.81 3.35
C ASP A 154 8.10 13.54 4.36
N ILE A 155 8.39 13.74 5.65
CA ILE A 155 7.40 13.68 6.72
C ILE A 155 6.29 14.70 6.49
N ARG A 156 6.65 15.97 6.23
CA ARG A 156 5.69 17.04 5.91
C ARG A 156 4.81 16.64 4.72
N ASN A 157 5.40 16.15 3.64
CA ASN A 157 4.64 15.75 2.44
C ASN A 157 3.61 14.64 2.75
N CYS A 158 3.95 13.68 3.61
CA CYS A 158 3.04 12.61 4.02
C CYS A 158 1.93 13.13 4.94
N ILE A 159 2.26 14.02 5.88
CA ILE A 159 1.26 14.68 6.75
C ILE A 159 0.25 15.42 5.88
N LEU A 160 0.70 16.24 4.93
CA LEU A 160 -0.19 16.99 4.03
C LEU A 160 -1.04 16.09 3.14
N ALA A 161 -0.48 14.98 2.65
CA ALA A 161 -1.24 14.03 1.86
C ALA A 161 -2.44 13.44 2.62
N LEU A 162 -2.24 13.16 3.90
CA LEU A 162 -3.24 12.55 4.78
C LEU A 162 -4.09 13.57 5.55
N ALA A 163 -3.73 14.84 5.54
CA ALA A 163 -4.47 15.92 6.20
C ALA A 163 -5.88 16.11 5.59
N ASP A 164 -6.82 16.51 6.44
CA ASP A 164 -8.16 16.95 6.06
C ASP A 164 -8.24 18.46 6.30
N THR A 165 -7.60 19.23 5.42
CA THR A 165 -7.40 20.67 5.57
C THR A 165 -8.12 21.46 4.48
N GLU A 166 -8.58 22.66 4.81
CA GLU A 166 -9.10 23.60 3.81
C GLU A 166 -8.04 23.95 2.74
N PRO A 167 -8.44 24.24 1.49
CA PRO A 167 -7.51 24.51 0.39
C PRO A 167 -6.45 25.57 0.70
N ILE A 168 -6.83 26.64 1.42
CA ILE A 168 -5.92 27.73 1.80
C ILE A 168 -4.79 27.23 2.71
N MET A 169 -5.10 26.33 3.65
CA MET A 169 -4.10 25.75 4.55
C MET A 169 -3.15 24.82 3.80
N GLU A 170 -3.67 24.07 2.83
CA GLU A 170 -2.84 23.24 1.95
C GLU A 170 -1.86 24.08 1.13
N ASP A 171 -2.32 25.20 0.55
CA ASP A 171 -1.47 26.14 -0.19
C ASP A 171 -0.41 26.77 0.71
N LEU A 172 -0.78 27.17 1.94
CA LEU A 172 0.13 27.74 2.91
C LEU A 172 1.24 26.76 3.29
N LEU A 173 0.90 25.50 3.56
CA LEU A 173 1.89 24.49 3.96
C LEU A 173 2.81 24.05 2.81
N GLN A 174 2.36 24.18 1.57
CA GLN A 174 3.17 23.96 0.37
C GLN A 174 3.96 25.21 -0.06
N TYR A 175 3.66 26.38 0.52
CA TYR A 175 4.31 27.62 0.15
C TYR A 175 5.83 27.54 0.33
N ARG A 176 6.55 27.96 -0.71
CA ARG A 176 7.99 28.13 -0.72
C ARG A 176 8.30 29.60 -0.94
N PHE A 177 9.09 30.17 -0.03
CA PHE A 177 9.46 31.58 -0.12
C PHE A 177 10.36 31.82 -1.33
N ALA A 178 9.97 32.77 -2.19
CA ALA A 178 10.68 33.07 -3.43
C ALA A 178 11.95 33.90 -3.22
N ASP A 179 11.94 34.80 -2.23
CA ASP A 179 12.99 35.80 -2.00
C ASP A 179 13.18 36.12 -0.51
N GLY A 180 14.20 36.94 -0.24
CA GLY A 180 14.55 37.37 1.11
C GLY A 180 15.39 36.35 1.89
N ARG A 181 15.46 36.51 3.22
CA ARG A 181 16.27 35.63 4.09
C ARG A 181 15.74 34.20 4.17
N LEU A 182 14.47 33.99 3.87
CA LEU A 182 13.83 32.68 3.85
C LEU A 182 13.80 32.07 2.45
N LYS A 183 14.49 32.65 1.46
CA LYS A 183 14.49 32.16 0.08
C LYS A 183 14.74 30.65 0.04
N ASN A 184 13.94 29.93 -0.76
CA ASN A 184 13.92 28.48 -0.90
C ASN A 184 13.44 27.68 0.32
N GLN A 185 13.17 28.30 1.47
CA GLN A 185 12.55 27.62 2.60
C GLN A 185 11.07 27.32 2.33
N SER A 186 10.58 26.22 2.87
CA SER A 186 9.16 25.88 2.83
C SER A 186 8.51 26.24 4.15
N PHE A 187 7.38 26.94 4.11
CA PHE A 187 6.62 27.27 5.32
C PHE A 187 6.27 26.01 6.12
N GLY A 188 5.82 24.93 5.47
CA GLY A 188 5.51 23.68 6.16
C GLY A 188 6.74 23.02 6.81
N ASN A 189 7.95 23.19 6.26
CA ASN A 189 9.18 22.73 6.92
C ASN A 189 9.48 23.56 8.16
N LEU A 190 9.35 24.90 8.06
CA LEU A 190 9.53 25.81 9.19
C LEU A 190 8.48 25.58 10.28
N PHE A 191 7.25 25.24 9.90
CA PHE A 191 6.20 24.88 10.84
C PHE A 191 6.58 23.61 11.60
N LEU A 192 7.04 22.55 10.91
CA LEU A 192 7.51 21.33 11.58
C LEU A 192 8.76 21.58 12.44
N ALA A 193 9.68 22.45 12.01
CA ALA A 193 10.83 22.88 12.81
C ALA A 193 10.42 23.60 14.09
N ALA A 194 9.44 24.50 14.01
CA ALA A 194 8.87 25.18 15.18
C ALA A 194 8.17 24.18 16.12
N MET A 195 7.43 23.22 15.57
CA MET A 195 6.81 22.14 16.35
C MET A 195 7.87 21.28 17.06
N ALA A 196 8.99 20.99 16.40
CA ALA A 196 10.13 20.29 17.00
C ALA A 196 10.74 21.10 18.15
N GLY A 197 10.88 22.42 18.01
CA GLY A 197 11.41 23.29 19.06
C GLY A 197 10.55 23.39 20.32
N ILE A 198 9.26 23.06 20.25
CA ILE A 198 8.33 23.05 21.40
C ILE A 198 7.94 21.62 21.85
N SER A 199 8.64 20.62 21.35
CA SER A 199 8.39 19.21 21.66
C SER A 199 9.60 18.58 22.33
N ASP A 200 9.39 17.52 23.09
CA ASP A 200 10.45 16.79 23.78
C ASP A 200 11.35 16.05 22.78
N ASN A 201 10.78 15.60 21.66
CA ASN A 201 11.49 14.95 20.58
C ASN A 201 10.78 15.11 19.22
N PHE A 202 11.45 14.69 18.15
CA PHE A 202 10.92 14.82 16.78
C PHE A 202 9.67 13.98 16.52
N GLU A 203 9.53 12.81 17.16
CA GLU A 203 8.32 12.00 17.04
C GLU A 203 7.10 12.76 17.58
N GLU A 204 7.22 13.34 18.77
CA GLU A 204 6.15 14.12 19.38
C GLU A 204 5.79 15.34 18.52
N ALA A 205 6.77 15.98 17.89
CA ALA A 205 6.55 17.08 16.95
C ALA A 205 5.70 16.65 15.75
N VAL A 206 6.01 15.49 15.16
CA VAL A 206 5.24 14.90 14.06
C VAL A 206 3.81 14.56 14.49
N GLN A 207 3.63 14.01 15.70
CA GLN A 207 2.31 13.68 16.25
C GLN A 207 1.48 14.95 16.52
N LYS A 208 2.07 15.98 17.12
CA LYS A 208 1.42 17.28 17.37
C LYS A 208 1.02 17.95 16.05
N MET A 209 1.92 18.02 15.07
CA MET A 209 1.60 18.56 13.74
C MET A 209 0.46 17.78 13.07
N SER A 210 0.50 16.44 13.13
CA SER A 210 -0.55 15.57 12.59
C SER A 210 -1.92 15.83 13.25
N SER A 211 -1.92 16.12 14.56
CA SER A 211 -3.12 16.45 15.33
C SER A 211 -3.69 17.81 14.93
N VAL A 212 -2.83 18.83 14.77
CA VAL A 212 -3.25 20.18 14.32
C VAL A 212 -3.90 20.13 12.94
N LEU A 213 -3.39 19.28 12.04
CA LEU A 213 -3.86 19.17 10.66
C LEU A 213 -4.94 18.09 10.45
N ALA A 214 -5.48 17.53 11.55
CA ALA A 214 -6.52 16.51 11.52
C ALA A 214 -6.21 15.35 10.54
N VAL A 215 -4.98 14.84 10.60
CA VAL A 215 -4.48 13.79 9.69
C VAL A 215 -5.30 12.50 9.78
N THR A 216 -5.70 11.97 8.62
CA THR A 216 -6.34 10.65 8.48
C THR A 216 -5.26 9.56 8.41
N GLY A 217 -4.93 8.99 9.57
CA GLY A 217 -3.92 7.94 9.72
C GLY A 217 -2.77 8.40 10.61
N LYS A 218 -1.60 7.78 10.44
CA LYS A 218 -0.38 8.10 11.18
C LYS A 218 0.80 8.29 10.23
N VAL A 219 1.66 9.25 10.55
CA VAL A 219 2.97 9.43 9.90
C VAL A 219 4.02 9.23 10.97
N ILE A 220 4.97 8.33 10.72
CA ILE A 220 5.98 7.92 11.69
C ILE A 220 7.36 8.00 11.01
N PRO A 221 8.34 8.72 11.58
CA PRO A 221 9.71 8.65 11.09
C PRO A 221 10.25 7.24 11.32
N VAL A 222 11.04 6.73 10.39
CA VAL A 222 11.58 5.37 10.48
C VAL A 222 12.51 5.19 11.67
N THR A 223 13.22 6.26 12.06
CA THR A 223 14.12 6.30 13.21
C THR A 223 14.18 7.72 13.79
N LEU A 224 14.58 7.85 15.05
CA LEU A 224 14.96 9.13 15.66
C LEU A 224 16.46 9.41 15.55
N ASP A 225 17.26 8.43 15.12
CA ASP A 225 18.69 8.61 14.91
C ASP A 225 18.92 9.48 13.67
N ASN A 226 19.87 10.41 13.75
CA ASN A 226 20.25 11.27 12.63
C ASN A 226 20.99 10.45 11.56
N MET A 227 20.24 9.73 10.71
CA MET A 227 20.81 8.79 9.74
C MET A 227 21.25 9.47 8.45
N GLN A 228 22.48 9.19 8.01
CA GLN A 228 23.00 9.60 6.71
C GLN A 228 23.08 8.38 5.79
N LEU A 229 22.67 8.56 4.53
CA LEU A 229 22.78 7.54 3.50
C LEU A 229 24.19 7.54 2.89
N VAL A 230 24.76 6.36 2.70
CA VAL A 230 26.11 6.20 2.12
C VAL A 230 26.05 5.14 1.03
N ALA A 231 26.51 5.49 -0.17
CA ALA A 231 26.61 4.56 -1.30
C ALA A 231 28.08 4.26 -1.62
N LYS A 232 28.38 2.99 -1.86
CA LYS A 232 29.60 2.56 -2.55
C LYS A 232 29.26 2.35 -4.02
N LEU A 233 29.96 3.03 -4.91
CA LEU A 233 29.81 2.88 -6.35
C LEU A 233 30.70 1.73 -6.87
N GLN A 234 30.41 1.21 -8.08
CA GLN A 234 31.13 0.07 -8.68
C GLN A 234 32.63 0.33 -8.91
N ASN A 235 33.03 1.58 -9.13
CA ASN A 235 34.43 2.02 -9.21
C ASN A 235 35.14 2.06 -7.84
N GLY A 236 34.45 1.73 -6.74
CA GLY A 236 34.98 1.71 -5.38
C GLY A 236 34.81 3.01 -4.59
N ASN A 237 34.38 4.10 -5.23
CA ASN A 237 34.20 5.39 -4.56
C ASN A 237 33.02 5.35 -3.59
N ILE A 238 33.17 6.07 -2.46
CA ILE A 238 32.16 6.16 -1.42
C ILE A 238 31.57 7.56 -1.45
N VAL A 239 30.26 7.64 -1.68
CA VAL A 239 29.49 8.88 -1.70
C VAL A 239 28.62 8.92 -0.45
N LYS A 240 28.60 10.07 0.22
CA LYS A 240 27.80 10.29 1.43
C LYS A 240 26.76 11.36 1.15
N GLY A 241 25.56 11.12 1.65
CA GLY A 241 24.43 12.02 1.53
C GLY A 241 23.46 11.59 0.44
N GLU A 242 22.17 11.77 0.70
CA GLU A 242 21.10 11.30 -0.17
C GLU A 242 21.09 12.04 -1.51
N SER A 243 21.19 13.37 -1.45
CA SER A 243 21.18 14.25 -2.62
C SER A 243 22.42 14.07 -3.52
N GLN A 244 23.56 13.69 -2.94
CA GLN A 244 24.83 13.57 -3.65
C GLN A 244 24.99 12.23 -4.38
N ILE A 245 24.34 11.16 -3.91
CA ILE A 245 24.49 9.81 -4.48
C ILE A 245 24.13 9.76 -5.97
N PRO A 246 22.98 10.29 -6.43
CA PRO A 246 22.64 10.27 -7.85
C PRO A 246 23.59 11.13 -8.70
N GLU A 247 23.97 12.31 -8.20
CA GLU A 247 24.84 13.27 -8.92
C GLU A 247 26.22 12.66 -9.18
N GLU A 248 26.85 12.12 -8.14
CA GLU A 248 28.18 11.48 -8.21
C GLU A 248 28.15 10.19 -9.05
N ALA A 249 27.07 9.41 -8.98
CA ALA A 249 26.93 8.21 -9.81
C ALA A 249 26.88 8.56 -11.31
N ILE A 250 26.26 9.68 -11.67
CA ILE A 250 26.21 10.20 -13.04
C ILE A 250 27.58 10.74 -13.46
N GLU A 251 28.18 11.62 -12.65
CA GLU A 251 29.46 12.27 -12.96
C GLU A 251 30.57 11.23 -13.16
N GLN A 252 30.63 10.25 -12.26
CA GLN A 252 31.64 9.19 -12.30
C GLN A 252 31.28 8.04 -13.25
N LYS A 253 30.11 8.07 -13.89
CA LYS A 253 29.57 7.01 -14.75
C LYS A 253 29.63 5.63 -14.09
N SER A 254 29.33 5.58 -12.80
CA SER A 254 29.54 4.44 -11.94
C SER A 254 28.26 4.15 -11.16
N ARG A 255 27.74 2.92 -11.28
CA ARG A 255 26.47 2.56 -10.65
C ARG A 255 26.65 2.32 -9.15
N ILE A 256 25.55 2.47 -8.41
CA ILE A 256 25.49 2.07 -6.99
C ILE A 256 25.72 0.56 -6.88
N GLU A 257 26.75 0.16 -6.15
CA GLU A 257 27.07 -1.23 -5.83
C GLU A 257 26.45 -1.63 -4.48
N GLU A 258 26.64 -0.80 -3.46
CA GLU A 258 26.21 -1.05 -2.07
C GLU A 258 25.65 0.22 -1.43
N LEU A 259 24.64 0.08 -0.57
CA LEU A 259 24.02 1.15 0.18
C LEU A 259 24.04 0.82 1.68
N LYS A 260 24.37 1.81 2.52
CA LYS A 260 24.41 1.70 3.98
C LYS A 260 23.84 2.96 4.61
N ILE A 261 23.44 2.84 5.87
CA ILE A 261 23.11 3.98 6.72
C ILE A 261 24.18 4.15 7.80
N VAL A 262 24.45 5.40 8.15
CA VAL A 262 25.31 5.77 9.29
C VAL A 262 24.45 6.60 10.25
N PRO A 263 24.26 6.19 11.50
CA PRO A 263 24.83 5.01 12.16
C PRO A 263 24.18 3.68 11.72
N GLU A 264 24.98 2.60 11.58
CA GLU A 264 24.49 1.27 11.13
C GLU A 264 23.54 0.57 12.12
N ASN A 265 23.53 1.03 13.37
CA ASN A 265 22.70 0.52 14.45
C ASN A 265 21.47 1.39 14.74
N ALA A 266 21.10 2.27 13.80
CA ALA A 266 19.90 3.10 13.90
C ALA A 266 18.67 2.26 14.29
N LYS A 267 17.88 2.77 15.22
CA LYS A 267 16.75 2.06 15.83
C LYS A 267 15.43 2.51 15.25
N ALA A 268 14.59 1.54 14.90
CA ALA A 268 13.22 1.81 14.51
C ALA A 268 12.39 2.29 15.70
N LEU A 269 11.43 3.16 15.46
CA LEU A 269 10.45 3.52 16.48
C LEU A 269 9.58 2.30 16.85
N PRO A 270 9.30 2.05 18.13
CA PRO A 270 8.40 0.97 18.56
C PRO A 270 7.04 0.99 17.86
N GLU A 271 6.49 2.18 17.65
CA GLU A 271 5.20 2.44 17.00
C GLU A 271 5.20 1.97 15.55
N ALA A 272 6.33 2.13 14.84
CA ALA A 272 6.50 1.65 13.47
C ALA A 272 6.51 0.11 13.43
N LEU A 273 7.20 -0.52 14.39
CA LEU A 273 7.26 -1.98 14.48
C LEU A 273 5.89 -2.60 14.82
N GLU A 274 5.15 -2.01 15.77
CA GLU A 274 3.82 -2.50 16.10
C GLU A 274 2.85 -2.32 14.92
N ALA A 275 2.94 -1.20 14.19
CA ALA A 275 2.14 -1.00 12.99
C ALA A 275 2.38 -2.09 11.94
N ILE A 276 3.65 -2.46 11.68
CA ILE A 276 4.03 -3.54 10.75
C ILE A 276 3.47 -4.89 11.21
N LYS A 277 3.51 -5.16 12.51
CA LYS A 277 3.03 -6.41 13.12
C LYS A 277 1.51 -6.55 13.03
N GLU A 278 0.78 -5.46 13.18
CA GLU A 278 -0.68 -5.43 13.08
C GLU A 278 -1.23 -5.26 11.66
N ALA A 279 -0.37 -5.04 10.67
CA ALA A 279 -0.75 -4.69 9.32
C ALA A 279 -1.58 -5.80 8.64
N ASP A 280 -2.59 -5.40 7.88
CA ASP A 280 -3.22 -6.26 6.89
C ASP A 280 -2.38 -6.30 5.60
N ALA A 281 -1.78 -5.17 5.24
CA ALA A 281 -0.88 -5.05 4.10
C ALA A 281 0.29 -4.09 4.39
N ILE A 282 1.45 -4.41 3.83
CA ILE A 282 2.65 -3.58 3.84
C ILE A 282 2.95 -3.19 2.40
N VAL A 283 3.04 -1.90 2.12
CA VAL A 283 3.20 -1.34 0.78
C VAL A 283 4.51 -0.57 0.72
N MET A 284 5.38 -0.91 -0.23
CA MET A 284 6.66 -0.25 -0.42
C MET A 284 6.62 0.62 -1.68
N GLY A 285 6.88 1.92 -1.50
CA GLY A 285 6.80 2.90 -2.57
C GLY A 285 5.36 3.36 -2.89
N PRO A 286 5.17 4.07 -4.02
CA PRO A 286 6.20 4.42 -5.00
C PRO A 286 7.18 5.47 -4.46
N GLY A 287 8.43 5.44 -4.94
CA GLY A 287 9.50 6.38 -4.54
C GLY A 287 10.85 5.93 -5.08
N SER A 288 11.90 6.73 -4.88
CA SER A 288 13.25 6.37 -5.29
C SER A 288 13.66 5.03 -4.68
N LEU A 289 14.19 4.12 -5.51
CA LEU A 289 14.47 2.76 -5.08
C LEU A 289 15.51 2.75 -3.96
N TYR A 290 16.64 3.45 -4.12
CA TYR A 290 17.70 3.45 -3.14
C TYR A 290 17.41 4.47 -2.03
N THR A 291 17.08 5.70 -2.40
CA THR A 291 17.04 6.79 -1.43
C THR A 291 15.74 6.89 -0.64
N SER A 292 14.60 6.43 -1.17
CA SER A 292 13.32 6.49 -0.46
C SER A 292 12.85 5.14 0.09
N ILE A 293 12.96 4.05 -0.66
CA ILE A 293 12.41 2.74 -0.25
C ILE A 293 13.47 1.93 0.49
N THR A 294 14.63 1.72 -0.12
CA THR A 294 15.70 0.90 0.46
C THR A 294 16.28 1.54 1.72
N SER A 295 16.37 2.87 1.81
CA SER A 295 16.84 3.57 3.01
C SER A 295 16.03 3.21 4.27
N ASN A 296 14.71 3.03 4.15
CA ASN A 296 13.88 2.53 5.25
C ASN A 296 14.19 1.07 5.62
N LEU A 297 14.46 0.21 4.63
CA LEU A 297 14.79 -1.20 4.83
C LEU A 297 16.19 -1.42 5.41
N LEU A 298 17.09 -0.45 5.27
CA LEU A 298 18.42 -0.49 5.91
C LEU A 298 18.35 -0.38 7.44
N VAL A 299 17.26 0.17 7.98
CA VAL A 299 16.95 0.07 9.42
C VAL A 299 16.58 -1.39 9.71
N LYS A 300 17.53 -2.15 10.28
CA LYS A 300 17.46 -3.61 10.42
C LYS A 300 16.19 -4.12 11.10
N ASP A 301 15.68 -3.36 12.07
CA ASP A 301 14.46 -3.70 12.81
C ASP A 301 13.22 -3.66 11.89
N ILE A 302 13.13 -2.69 10.97
CA ILE A 302 12.06 -2.59 9.96
C ILE A 302 12.08 -3.80 9.03
N ALA A 303 13.22 -4.07 8.36
CA ALA A 303 13.31 -5.20 7.43
C ALA A 303 13.03 -6.54 8.12
N LYS A 304 13.48 -6.71 9.36
CA LYS A 304 13.21 -7.91 10.16
C LYS A 304 11.72 -8.07 10.43
N GLU A 305 11.03 -7.01 10.82
CA GLU A 305 9.60 -7.08 11.16
C GLU A 305 8.73 -7.25 9.92
N VAL A 306 9.08 -6.60 8.80
CA VAL A 306 8.41 -6.80 7.50
C VAL A 306 8.48 -8.27 7.08
N ARG A 307 9.65 -8.92 7.18
CA ARG A 307 9.79 -10.35 6.84
C ARG A 307 8.91 -11.24 7.69
N LYS A 308 8.87 -11.00 9.01
CA LYS A 308 8.09 -11.79 9.98
C LYS A 308 6.58 -11.60 9.82
N SER A 309 6.15 -10.43 9.35
CA SER A 309 4.73 -10.11 9.23
C SER A 309 4.01 -11.07 8.29
N SER A 310 2.77 -11.41 8.67
CA SER A 310 1.82 -12.18 7.85
C SER A 310 0.97 -11.29 6.95
N ALA A 311 1.20 -9.98 6.99
CA ALA A 311 0.61 -9.02 6.07
C ALA A 311 1.00 -9.34 4.62
N ILE A 312 0.11 -8.98 3.69
CA ILE A 312 0.45 -9.04 2.26
C ILE A 312 1.48 -7.96 1.98
N LYS A 313 2.60 -8.30 1.35
CA LYS A 313 3.68 -7.36 1.06
C LYS A 313 3.69 -6.99 -0.42
N ILE A 314 3.53 -5.71 -0.71
CA ILE A 314 3.32 -5.18 -2.06
C ILE A 314 4.42 -4.16 -2.35
N TYR A 315 5.13 -4.34 -3.46
CA TYR A 315 6.01 -3.30 -4.00
C TYR A 315 5.30 -2.57 -5.15
N ILE A 316 5.37 -1.24 -5.16
CA ILE A 316 4.87 -0.41 -6.26
C ILE A 316 6.07 0.04 -7.08
N SER A 317 6.15 -0.47 -8.30
CA SER A 317 7.26 -0.18 -9.21
C SER A 317 7.20 1.25 -9.72
N ASN A 318 8.39 1.84 -9.85
CA ASN A 318 8.60 3.13 -10.51
C ASN A 318 8.14 3.03 -11.98
N ILE A 319 7.54 4.11 -12.51
CA ILE A 319 7.14 4.18 -13.92
C ILE A 319 8.37 4.44 -14.81
N MET A 320 9.24 5.33 -14.36
CA MET A 320 10.47 5.73 -15.05
C MET A 320 11.69 5.31 -14.23
N THR A 321 12.79 4.96 -14.90
CA THR A 321 14.10 4.85 -14.26
C THR A 321 14.58 6.22 -13.80
N GLN A 322 15.42 6.26 -12.78
CA GLN A 322 16.01 7.48 -12.25
C GLN A 322 17.50 7.52 -12.62
N PRO A 323 17.97 8.57 -13.31
CA PRO A 323 19.38 8.78 -13.60
C PRO A 323 20.22 8.71 -12.32
N GLY A 324 21.38 8.04 -12.38
CA GLY A 324 22.27 7.87 -11.22
C GLY A 324 21.84 6.76 -10.23
N GLU A 325 20.55 6.42 -10.18
CA GLU A 325 20.05 5.35 -9.29
C GLU A 325 19.72 4.05 -10.05
N THR A 326 18.79 4.12 -11.00
CA THR A 326 18.16 2.94 -11.62
C THR A 326 18.23 2.93 -13.15
N THR A 327 19.20 3.63 -13.75
CA THR A 327 19.39 3.67 -15.20
C THR A 327 19.48 2.26 -15.81
N GLY A 328 18.57 1.97 -16.74
CA GLY A 328 18.47 0.68 -17.44
C GLY A 328 17.88 -0.46 -16.60
N PHE A 329 17.32 -0.17 -15.42
CA PHE A 329 16.68 -1.20 -14.60
C PHE A 329 15.33 -1.62 -15.16
N LYS A 330 15.06 -2.92 -15.09
CA LYS A 330 13.72 -3.49 -15.26
C LYS A 330 13.05 -3.66 -13.90
N VAL A 331 11.77 -4.04 -13.88
CA VAL A 331 11.06 -4.31 -12.62
C VAL A 331 11.75 -5.42 -11.81
N SER A 332 12.26 -6.48 -12.45
CA SER A 332 12.99 -7.54 -11.74
C SER A 332 14.26 -7.04 -11.06
N ASP A 333 14.94 -6.04 -11.62
CA ASP A 333 16.16 -5.47 -11.03
C ASP A 333 15.85 -4.65 -9.78
N HIS A 334 14.72 -3.93 -9.77
CA HIS A 334 14.22 -3.27 -8.56
C HIS A 334 13.95 -4.30 -7.46
N LEU A 335 13.28 -5.41 -7.79
CA LEU A 335 13.01 -6.50 -6.84
C LEU A 335 14.29 -7.13 -6.29
N LYS A 336 15.33 -7.34 -7.12
CA LYS A 336 16.62 -7.85 -6.68
C LYS A 336 17.28 -6.94 -5.65
N VAL A 337 17.20 -5.61 -5.83
CA VAL A 337 17.70 -4.64 -4.84
C VAL A 337 16.92 -4.73 -3.54
N LEU A 338 15.59 -4.77 -3.62
CA LEU A 338 14.75 -4.94 -2.44
C LEU A 338 15.09 -6.23 -1.69
N PHE A 339 15.25 -7.36 -2.39
CA PHE A 339 15.65 -8.61 -1.76
C PHE A 339 17.07 -8.61 -1.20
N LYS A 340 18.00 -7.85 -1.81
CA LYS A 340 19.36 -7.68 -1.30
C LYS A 340 19.37 -7.04 0.08
N TYR A 341 18.57 -5.98 0.29
CA TYR A 341 18.59 -5.22 1.56
C TYR A 341 17.48 -5.63 2.54
N GLY A 342 16.30 -5.99 2.04
CA GLY A 342 15.15 -6.41 2.83
C GLY A 342 15.08 -7.92 3.07
N GLY A 343 15.75 -8.75 2.27
CA GLY A 343 15.67 -10.22 2.32
C GLY A 343 14.55 -10.81 1.45
N LYS A 344 14.54 -12.13 1.23
CA LYS A 344 13.67 -12.78 0.23
C LYS A 344 12.16 -12.61 0.46
N ASP A 345 11.71 -12.57 1.72
CA ASP A 345 10.28 -12.61 2.07
C ASP A 345 9.67 -11.22 2.32
N ILE A 346 10.21 -10.17 1.68
CA ILE A 346 9.69 -8.81 1.83
C ILE A 346 8.72 -8.39 0.73
N VAL A 347 8.61 -9.11 -0.39
CA VAL A 347 7.69 -8.76 -1.49
C VAL A 347 6.94 -10.01 -1.95
N ASP A 348 5.61 -9.99 -1.87
CA ASP A 348 4.74 -11.03 -2.42
C ASP A 348 4.18 -10.64 -3.79
N TYR A 349 3.87 -9.35 -3.97
CA TYR A 349 3.28 -8.79 -5.18
C TYR A 349 4.05 -7.55 -5.64
N VAL A 350 4.13 -7.38 -6.96
CA VAL A 350 4.53 -6.12 -7.58
C VAL A 350 3.38 -5.53 -8.37
N ILE A 351 3.05 -4.27 -8.08
CA ILE A 351 2.16 -3.45 -8.92
C ILE A 351 3.06 -2.67 -9.87
N ALA A 352 2.86 -2.85 -11.18
CA ALA A 352 3.71 -2.26 -12.20
C ALA A 352 2.90 -1.65 -13.35
N ASN A 353 3.44 -0.58 -13.92
CA ASN A 353 2.82 0.10 -15.05
C ASN A 353 2.87 -0.75 -16.33
N THR A 354 1.76 -0.79 -17.06
CA THR A 354 1.65 -1.32 -18.43
C THR A 354 1.22 -0.26 -19.44
N GLY A 355 0.96 0.97 -18.99
CA GLY A 355 0.63 2.10 -19.84
C GLY A 355 1.84 2.66 -20.58
N GLU A 356 1.59 3.31 -21.70
CA GLU A 356 2.61 3.98 -22.51
C GLU A 356 2.54 5.50 -22.32
N ILE A 357 3.62 6.19 -22.67
CA ILE A 357 3.69 7.66 -22.70
C ILE A 357 3.84 8.12 -24.15
N THR A 358 3.47 9.38 -24.44
CA THR A 358 3.66 9.94 -25.78
C THR A 358 5.13 9.95 -26.18
N GLU A 359 5.42 9.84 -27.48
CA GLU A 359 6.81 9.86 -27.97
C GLU A 359 7.52 11.18 -27.61
N GLU A 360 6.81 12.32 -27.59
CA GLU A 360 7.37 13.60 -27.12
C GLU A 360 7.84 13.54 -25.66
N LEU A 361 7.03 12.96 -24.76
CA LEU A 361 7.42 12.81 -23.36
C LEU A 361 8.56 11.80 -23.20
N LYS A 362 8.53 10.72 -23.98
CA LYS A 362 9.59 9.72 -23.98
C LYS A 362 10.93 10.32 -24.41
N GLU A 363 10.96 11.10 -25.49
CA GLU A 363 12.15 11.84 -25.93
C GLU A 363 12.63 12.83 -24.87
N LYS A 364 11.71 13.52 -24.20
CA LYS A 364 12.05 14.44 -23.10
C LYS A 364 12.75 13.70 -21.95
N TYR A 365 12.18 12.60 -21.46
CA TYR A 365 12.78 11.81 -20.38
C TYR A 365 14.11 11.16 -20.81
N GLN A 366 14.23 10.72 -22.06
CA GLN A 366 15.47 10.16 -22.58
C GLN A 366 16.62 11.18 -22.63
N LYS A 367 16.32 12.46 -22.93
CA LYS A 367 17.31 13.54 -22.83
C LYS A 367 17.82 13.74 -21.41
N ASP A 368 16.98 13.48 -20.41
CA ASP A 368 17.33 13.51 -18.99
C ASP A 368 17.96 12.17 -18.51
N GLY A 369 18.16 11.19 -19.39
CA GLY A 369 18.75 9.88 -19.05
C GLY A 369 17.79 8.91 -18.36
N ALA A 370 16.48 9.11 -18.50
CA ALA A 370 15.42 8.30 -17.92
C ALA A 370 14.58 7.57 -18.99
N ASP A 371 14.29 6.30 -18.76
CA ASP A 371 13.47 5.45 -19.63
C ASP A 371 12.26 4.89 -18.87
N LEU A 372 11.25 4.43 -19.60
CA LEU A 372 10.17 3.63 -19.01
C LEU A 372 10.73 2.32 -18.43
N VAL A 373 10.36 2.01 -17.18
CA VAL A 373 10.76 0.76 -16.53
C VAL A 373 10.06 -0.40 -17.21
N LYS A 374 10.84 -1.33 -17.77
CA LYS A 374 10.30 -2.48 -18.49
C LYS A 374 9.73 -3.54 -17.54
N LEU A 375 8.50 -3.97 -17.79
CA LEU A 375 7.86 -5.09 -17.10
C LEU A 375 8.30 -6.45 -17.69
N ASP A 376 9.30 -7.06 -17.07
CA ASP A 376 9.90 -8.34 -17.45
C ASP A 376 9.27 -9.52 -16.69
N ARG A 377 8.11 -9.96 -17.17
CA ARG A 377 7.25 -10.94 -16.48
C ARG A 377 7.93 -12.27 -16.15
N GLU A 378 8.76 -12.80 -17.04
CA GLU A 378 9.45 -14.09 -16.84
C GLU A 378 10.44 -14.01 -15.67
N ASP A 379 11.28 -12.98 -15.66
CA ASP A 379 12.27 -12.74 -14.60
C ASP A 379 11.58 -12.52 -13.25
N ILE A 380 10.50 -11.74 -13.20
CA ILE A 380 9.73 -11.50 -11.97
C ILE A 380 9.09 -12.78 -11.42
N ASN A 381 8.48 -13.60 -12.29
CA ASN A 381 7.89 -14.88 -11.88
C ASN A 381 8.97 -15.84 -11.35
N SER A 382 10.18 -15.83 -11.91
CA SER A 382 11.31 -16.64 -11.42
C SER A 382 11.75 -16.26 -10.01
N LEU A 383 11.54 -15.00 -9.60
CA LEU A 383 11.77 -14.51 -8.25
C LEU A 383 10.65 -14.91 -7.26
N GLY A 384 9.56 -15.53 -7.75
CA GLY A 384 8.42 -15.94 -6.94
C GLY A 384 7.43 -14.81 -6.62
N VAL A 385 7.58 -13.66 -7.27
CA VAL A 385 6.71 -12.48 -7.06
C VAL A 385 5.55 -12.49 -8.04
N LYS A 386 4.35 -12.20 -7.55
CA LYS A 386 3.15 -12.10 -8.38
C LYS A 386 2.99 -10.71 -8.98
N ILE A 387 2.53 -10.64 -10.22
CA ILE A 387 2.44 -9.39 -10.97
C ILE A 387 0.99 -8.90 -11.01
N VAL A 388 0.79 -7.63 -10.68
CA VAL A 388 -0.44 -6.87 -10.94
C VAL A 388 -0.07 -5.73 -11.89
N GLY A 389 -0.52 -5.82 -13.14
CA GLY A 389 -0.20 -4.85 -14.18
C GLY A 389 -1.43 -4.06 -14.59
N ASP A 390 -1.31 -2.73 -14.64
CA ASP A 390 -2.32 -1.82 -15.17
C ASP A 390 -1.65 -0.55 -15.71
N ASP A 391 -2.38 0.25 -16.48
CA ASP A 391 -1.96 1.58 -16.87
C ASP A 391 -2.02 2.52 -15.66
N LEU A 392 -0.86 2.90 -15.12
CA LEU A 392 -0.74 3.73 -13.94
C LEU A 392 -0.28 5.15 -14.28
N VAL A 393 -0.19 5.50 -15.56
CA VAL A 393 0.38 6.78 -15.99
C VAL A 393 -0.64 7.90 -15.85
N LYS A 394 -0.25 8.97 -15.16
CA LYS A 394 -0.92 10.28 -15.21
C LYS A 394 0.10 11.36 -15.55
N VAL A 395 -0.17 12.11 -16.61
CA VAL A 395 0.65 13.26 -16.97
C VAL A 395 0.10 14.50 -16.29
N LYS A 396 0.92 15.15 -15.46
CA LYS A 396 0.56 16.42 -14.80
C LYS A 396 1.72 17.40 -14.92
N ASN A 397 1.45 18.59 -15.44
CA ASN A 397 2.44 19.65 -15.68
C ASN A 397 3.65 19.17 -16.52
N GLY A 398 3.40 18.31 -17.52
CA GLY A 398 4.45 17.75 -18.37
C GLY A 398 5.40 16.77 -17.69
N LEU A 399 5.00 16.21 -16.54
CA LEU A 399 5.70 15.16 -15.81
C LEU A 399 4.82 13.91 -15.69
N VAL A 400 5.44 12.75 -15.81
CA VAL A 400 4.84 11.43 -15.63
C VAL A 400 4.81 11.10 -14.14
N LYS A 401 3.63 10.78 -13.62
CA LYS A 401 3.40 10.35 -12.23
C LYS A 401 2.46 9.16 -12.20
N HIS A 402 2.39 8.46 -11.08
CA HIS A 402 1.31 7.51 -10.84
C HIS A 402 -0.03 8.25 -10.78
N ASP A 403 -1.06 7.68 -11.38
CA ASP A 403 -2.43 8.09 -11.12
C ASP A 403 -2.81 7.68 -9.68
N SER A 404 -2.98 8.66 -8.79
CA SER A 404 -3.25 8.42 -7.37
C SER A 404 -4.51 7.58 -7.15
N ASP A 405 -5.54 7.84 -7.94
CA ASP A 405 -6.87 7.29 -7.71
C ASP A 405 -6.91 5.84 -8.19
N LYS A 406 -6.39 5.61 -9.40
CA LYS A 406 -6.27 4.27 -9.98
C LYS A 406 -5.28 3.39 -9.21
N LEU A 407 -4.15 3.95 -8.77
CA LEU A 407 -3.19 3.22 -7.94
C LEU A 407 -3.82 2.79 -6.61
N ALA A 408 -4.55 3.69 -5.95
CA ALA A 408 -5.23 3.37 -4.70
C ALA A 408 -6.33 2.32 -4.89
N GLU A 409 -7.12 2.40 -5.97
CA GLU A 409 -8.10 1.38 -6.34
C GLU A 409 -7.47 0.00 -6.49
N ILE A 410 -6.45 -0.13 -7.36
CA ILE A 410 -5.77 -1.41 -7.63
C ILE A 410 -5.14 -1.97 -6.35
N LEU A 411 -4.54 -1.10 -5.52
CA LEU A 411 -3.93 -1.50 -4.27
C LEU A 411 -4.98 -2.06 -3.31
N VAL A 412 -6.08 -1.35 -3.11
CA VAL A 412 -7.16 -1.76 -2.21
C VAL A 412 -7.81 -3.04 -2.72
N ASP A 413 -8.12 -3.14 -4.01
CA ASP A 413 -8.66 -4.37 -4.61
C ASP A 413 -7.73 -5.56 -4.41
N THR A 414 -6.42 -5.37 -4.62
CA THR A 414 -5.41 -6.41 -4.39
C THR A 414 -5.41 -6.88 -2.93
N ILE A 415 -5.47 -5.94 -1.98
CA ILE A 415 -5.52 -6.26 -0.53
C ILE A 415 -6.81 -7.00 -0.19
N MET A 416 -7.94 -6.49 -0.70
CA MET A 416 -9.26 -7.03 -0.42
C MET A 416 -9.43 -8.44 -0.95
N GLU A 417 -9.15 -8.68 -2.23
CA GLU A 417 -9.28 -10.00 -2.85
C GLU A 417 -8.55 -11.09 -2.06
N LYS A 418 -7.38 -10.75 -1.52
CA LYS A 418 -6.51 -11.72 -0.86
C LYS A 418 -6.84 -11.89 0.62
N LYS A 419 -7.26 -10.84 1.33
CA LYS A 419 -7.69 -10.95 2.74
C LYS A 419 -9.13 -11.47 2.90
N LEU A 420 -10.05 -11.14 1.99
CA LEU A 420 -11.43 -11.64 1.97
C LEU A 420 -11.53 -13.16 1.96
N LEU A 421 -10.55 -13.84 1.35
CA LEU A 421 -10.49 -15.30 1.30
C LEU A 421 -10.35 -15.94 2.70
N TYR A 422 -9.85 -15.18 3.68
CA TYR A 422 -9.46 -15.71 4.99
C TYR A 422 -10.18 -15.02 6.16
N ASP A 423 -10.58 -13.74 6.04
CA ASP A 423 -11.25 -13.00 7.13
C ASP A 423 -12.73 -12.70 6.84
N LYS A 424 -13.61 -13.60 7.28
CA LYS A 424 -15.07 -13.46 7.13
C LYS A 424 -15.67 -12.35 8.00
N LYS A 425 -14.97 -11.86 9.03
CA LYS A 425 -15.51 -10.84 9.94
C LYS A 425 -15.55 -9.45 9.30
N LYS A 426 -14.71 -9.21 8.29
CA LYS A 426 -14.58 -7.93 7.58
C LYS A 426 -15.39 -7.83 6.28
N ILE A 427 -16.27 -8.80 6.00
CA ILE A 427 -17.00 -8.89 4.70
C ILE A 427 -17.82 -7.63 4.41
N ILE A 428 -18.45 -7.02 5.43
CA ILE A 428 -19.29 -5.83 5.24
C ILE A 428 -18.42 -4.62 4.86
N GLU A 429 -17.30 -4.43 5.56
CA GLU A 429 -16.31 -3.40 5.29
C GLU A 429 -15.77 -3.55 3.86
N TYR A 430 -15.47 -4.78 3.44
CA TYR A 430 -15.04 -5.08 2.09
C TYR A 430 -16.12 -4.84 1.03
N MET A 431 -17.38 -5.18 1.30
CA MET A 431 -18.49 -4.87 0.37
C MET A 431 -18.65 -3.36 0.18
N TYR A 432 -18.48 -2.58 1.25
CA TYR A 432 -18.52 -1.12 1.19
C TYR A 432 -17.35 -0.54 0.38
N LEU A 433 -16.13 -1.01 0.61
CA LEU A 433 -14.96 -0.61 -0.18
C LEU A 433 -15.15 -0.87 -1.68
N SER A 434 -15.66 -2.06 -2.04
CA SER A 434 -15.98 -2.40 -3.43
C SER A 434 -17.04 -1.46 -4.04
N GLN A 435 -17.98 -0.96 -3.24
CA GLN A 435 -18.95 0.03 -3.70
C GLN A 435 -18.30 1.39 -3.94
N ARG A 436 -17.43 1.87 -3.03
CA ARG A 436 -16.70 3.13 -3.20
C ARG A 436 -15.82 3.13 -4.44
N ILE A 437 -15.12 2.03 -4.70
CA ILE A 437 -14.35 1.84 -5.93
C ILE A 437 -15.24 2.07 -7.16
N LYS A 438 -16.42 1.46 -7.20
CA LYS A 438 -17.37 1.64 -8.31
C LYS A 438 -17.95 3.04 -8.42
N GLU A 439 -18.19 3.72 -7.30
CA GLU A 439 -18.67 5.11 -7.29
C GLU A 439 -17.60 6.03 -7.87
N ARG A 440 -16.34 5.88 -7.45
CA ARG A 440 -15.24 6.68 -7.95
C ARG A 440 -14.96 6.47 -9.44
N VAL A 441 -14.97 5.21 -9.89
CA VAL A 441 -14.85 4.87 -11.33
C VAL A 441 -15.98 5.49 -12.15
N ARG A 442 -17.19 5.69 -11.59
CA ARG A 442 -18.29 6.37 -12.28
C ARG A 442 -18.09 7.88 -12.32
N GLU A 443 -17.63 8.49 -11.24
CA GLU A 443 -17.33 9.93 -11.21
C GLU A 443 -16.24 10.30 -12.22
N GLU A 444 -15.18 9.50 -12.33
CA GLU A 444 -14.14 9.70 -13.34
C GLU A 444 -14.66 9.57 -14.76
N LYS A 445 -15.50 8.57 -15.06
CA LYS A 445 -16.11 8.40 -16.38
C LYS A 445 -17.13 9.50 -16.71
N GLY A 446 -17.80 10.06 -15.71
CA GLY A 446 -18.70 11.20 -15.88
C GLY A 446 -17.97 12.49 -16.29
N LYS A 447 -16.76 12.71 -15.75
CA LYS A 447 -15.92 13.87 -16.09
C LYS A 447 -15.31 13.85 -17.50
N VAL A 448 -15.38 12.73 -18.22
CA VAL A 448 -14.84 12.58 -19.58
C VAL A 448 -15.92 12.87 -20.66
N ILE A 449 -17.18 13.08 -20.24
CA ILE A 449 -18.33 13.29 -21.15
C ILE A 449 -18.76 14.78 -21.20
N ASP A 450 -18.21 15.65 -20.35
CA ASP A 450 -18.44 17.10 -20.36
C ASP A 450 -17.30 17.90 -21.01
#